data_AF-A0AAD8DNI1-F1
#
_entry.id   AF-A0AAD8DNI1-F1
#
_cell.length_a   1.000
_cell.length_b   1.000
_cell.length_c   1.000
_cell.angle_alpha   90.00
_cell.angle_beta   90.00
_cell.angle_gamma   90.00
#
_symmetry.space_group_name_H-M   'P 1'
#
loop_
_entity.id
_entity.type
_entity.pdbx_description
1 polymer ?
#
loop_
_entity_poly.entity_id
_entity_poly.type
_entity_poly.pdbx_seq_one_letter_code
_entity_poly.pdbx_strand_id
1 'polypeptide(L)'
;MHERCIQSPPPTPEPSMSKRTGFPTTTAGLTYRGLVENMSIPAELHERPDGRPYASFGSTVPIHCCTPEQVDKLSKTTHYYCDIFTDKLMAPLGELVYVRIDENTAEKVFINRAKRILVHSSDGTLAQWRFAPTFESANVYVAGTPIVNQAGELVSVVTAKKGNHYAVSTFEGEGGYFTTTESWELRTIPEGASVYGDKTFPTRDELRAYVATLPPIGSGPLGTPIPIIYLGQTPRIVLAVKNGRQISHQYLHGVITSDIEYV
;
A
#
# COMPACT_ATOMS: atom_id res chain seq x y z
N MET A 1 -27.83 -57.42 31.50
CA MET A 1 -26.85 -56.32 31.50
C MET A 1 -26.77 -55.76 30.09
N HIS A 2 -27.28 -54.55 29.86
CA HIS A 2 -27.15 -53.82 28.61
C HIS A 2 -26.62 -52.44 28.97
N GLU A 3 -25.31 -52.25 28.81
CA GLU A 3 -24.70 -50.93 28.93
C GLU A 3 -25.01 -50.12 27.67
N ARG A 4 -25.66 -48.98 27.89
CA ARG A 4 -26.00 -48.01 26.85
C ARG A 4 -24.73 -47.28 26.44
N CYS A 5 -24.38 -47.37 25.16
CA CYS A 5 -23.37 -46.55 24.52
C CYS A 5 -23.89 -45.10 24.49
N ILE A 6 -23.31 -44.23 25.31
CA ILE A 6 -23.59 -42.79 25.30
C ILE A 6 -22.80 -42.20 24.14
N GLN A 7 -23.48 -41.87 23.03
CA GLN A 7 -22.88 -41.11 21.94
C GLN A 7 -22.72 -39.66 22.39
N SER A 8 -21.49 -39.18 22.39
CA SER A 8 -21.16 -37.76 22.59
C SER A 8 -21.85 -36.91 21.52
N PRO A 9 -22.39 -35.73 21.87
CA PRO A 9 -22.97 -34.84 20.88
C PRO A 9 -21.91 -34.39 19.87
N PRO A 10 -22.29 -34.16 18.60
CA PRO A 10 -21.38 -33.68 17.58
C PRO A 10 -20.80 -32.32 18.00
N PRO A 11 -19.53 -32.03 17.66
CA PRO A 11 -18.93 -30.74 17.94
C PRO A 11 -19.76 -29.64 17.27
N THR A 12 -20.09 -28.61 18.04
CA THR A 12 -20.71 -27.38 17.54
C THR A 12 -19.82 -26.81 16.43
N PRO A 13 -20.36 -26.45 15.25
CA PRO A 13 -19.56 -25.84 14.20
C PRO A 13 -18.90 -24.57 14.77
N GLU A 14 -17.58 -24.47 14.60
CA GLU A 14 -16.84 -23.25 14.92
C GLU A 14 -17.53 -22.06 14.24
N PRO A 15 -17.66 -20.91 14.91
CA PRO A 15 -18.20 -19.72 14.28
C PRO A 15 -17.30 -19.38 13.10
N SER A 16 -17.79 -19.63 11.88
CA SER A 16 -17.01 -19.35 10.68
C SER A 16 -16.70 -17.85 10.69
N MET A 17 -15.41 -17.50 10.72
CA MET A 17 -15.02 -16.14 10.43
C MET A 17 -15.68 -15.78 9.10
N SER A 18 -16.51 -14.74 9.09
CA SER A 18 -17.20 -14.35 7.86
C SER A 18 -16.12 -14.17 6.80
N LYS A 19 -16.22 -14.88 5.67
CA LYS A 19 -15.22 -14.87 4.58
C LYS A 19 -15.28 -13.54 3.80
N ARG A 20 -15.54 -12.43 4.48
CA ARG A 20 -15.76 -11.10 3.92
C ARG A 20 -14.48 -10.31 3.94
N THR A 21 -14.23 -9.62 2.84
CA THR A 21 -13.15 -8.66 2.66
C THR A 21 -13.67 -7.23 2.55
N GLY A 22 -14.96 -7.04 2.28
CA GLY A 22 -15.65 -5.75 2.26
C GLY A 22 -16.80 -5.66 3.27
N PHE A 23 -16.94 -4.51 3.92
CA PHE A 23 -17.96 -4.26 4.95
C PHE A 23 -18.73 -2.97 4.67
N PRO A 24 -20.04 -2.91 4.93
CA PRO A 24 -20.76 -1.63 4.92
C PRO A 24 -20.33 -0.75 6.09
N THR A 25 -20.32 0.57 5.91
CA THR A 25 -19.93 1.57 6.92
C THR A 25 -20.88 1.69 8.12
N THR A 26 -22.10 1.13 8.05
CA THR A 26 -23.09 1.19 9.13
C THR A 26 -23.62 -0.20 9.48
N THR A 27 -23.61 -0.56 10.77
CA THR A 27 -24.10 -1.84 11.32
C THR A 27 -25.63 -2.00 11.27
N ALA A 28 -26.38 -0.96 10.89
CA ALA A 28 -27.83 -1.04 10.70
C ALA A 28 -28.15 -1.57 9.29
N GLY A 29 -28.35 -2.88 9.19
CA GLY A 29 -28.66 -3.59 7.94
C GLY A 29 -27.40 -3.84 7.11
N LEU A 30 -26.98 -5.11 7.03
CA LEU A 30 -25.87 -5.55 6.19
C LEU A 30 -26.27 -5.48 4.70
N THR A 31 -26.29 -4.28 4.15
CA THR A 31 -26.46 -4.08 2.70
C THR A 31 -25.17 -3.50 2.16
N TYR A 32 -24.46 -4.32 1.37
CA TYR A 32 -23.29 -3.89 0.60
C TYR A 32 -23.65 -2.66 -0.25
N ARG A 33 -22.69 -1.73 -0.38
CA ARG A 33 -22.87 -0.51 -1.16
C ARG A 33 -22.31 -0.68 -2.58
N GLY A 34 -22.74 0.20 -3.49
CA GLY A 34 -22.28 0.20 -4.87
C GLY A 34 -22.99 -0.80 -5.78
N LEU A 35 -22.41 -1.04 -6.96
CA LEU A 35 -22.91 -2.00 -7.93
C LEU A 35 -22.33 -3.38 -7.60
N VAL A 36 -23.10 -4.19 -6.88
CA VAL A 36 -22.69 -5.53 -6.48
C VAL A 36 -23.13 -6.55 -7.53
N GLU A 37 -22.19 -7.32 -8.06
CA GLU A 37 -22.44 -8.39 -9.03
C GLU A 37 -22.06 -9.76 -8.42
N ASN A 38 -22.69 -10.82 -8.91
CA ASN A 38 -22.33 -12.19 -8.56
C ASN A 38 -21.01 -12.55 -9.25
N MET A 39 -19.92 -12.59 -8.48
CA MET A 39 -18.59 -12.92 -8.95
C MET A 39 -17.79 -13.53 -7.80
N SER A 40 -17.44 -14.80 -7.93
CA SER A 40 -16.63 -15.50 -6.93
C SER A 40 -15.15 -15.20 -7.15
N ILE A 41 -14.54 -14.54 -6.16
CA ILE A 41 -13.11 -14.22 -6.17
C ILE A 41 -12.48 -14.90 -4.93
N PRO A 42 -11.45 -15.76 -5.08
CA PRO A 42 -10.83 -16.41 -3.93
C PRO A 42 -10.04 -15.40 -3.09
N ALA A 43 -10.04 -15.57 -1.78
CA ALA A 43 -9.18 -14.86 -0.85
C ALA A 43 -9.01 -15.71 0.43
N GLU A 44 -7.84 -15.58 1.05
CA GLU A 44 -7.57 -16.14 2.38
C GLU A 44 -7.48 -14.98 3.37
N LEU A 45 -8.14 -15.11 4.53
CA LEU A 45 -8.12 -14.10 5.58
C LEU A 45 -7.11 -14.47 6.65
N HIS A 46 -6.38 -13.46 7.09
CA HIS A 46 -5.29 -13.55 8.07
C HIS A 46 -5.41 -12.41 9.07
N GLU A 47 -4.65 -12.50 10.15
CA GLU A 47 -4.56 -11.46 11.17
C GLU A 47 -3.09 -11.07 11.34
N ARG A 48 -2.82 -9.76 11.37
CA ARG A 48 -1.50 -9.21 11.65
C ARG A 48 -1.17 -9.36 13.15
N PRO A 49 0.11 -9.25 13.55
CA PRO A 49 0.48 -9.21 14.97
C PRO A 49 -0.20 -8.09 15.79
N ASP A 50 -0.65 -7.00 15.13
CA ASP A 50 -1.37 -5.90 15.76
C ASP A 50 -2.90 -6.12 15.85
N GLY A 51 -3.39 -7.30 15.44
CA GLY A 51 -4.81 -7.67 15.47
C GLY A 51 -5.63 -7.18 14.28
N ARG A 52 -5.04 -6.44 13.33
CA ARG A 52 -5.78 -6.00 12.14
C ARG A 52 -5.93 -7.13 11.12
N PRO A 53 -7.12 -7.31 10.53
CA PRO A 53 -7.34 -8.33 9.51
C PRO A 53 -6.71 -7.90 8.18
N TYR A 54 -6.21 -8.87 7.43
CA TYR A 54 -5.82 -8.67 6.03
C TYR A 54 -6.16 -9.92 5.20
N ALA A 55 -6.16 -9.77 3.88
CA ALA A 55 -6.38 -10.84 2.94
C ALA A 55 -5.13 -11.14 2.10
N SER A 56 -5.06 -12.35 1.55
CA SER A 56 -4.12 -12.71 0.48
C SER A 56 -4.84 -13.35 -0.71
N PHE A 57 -4.20 -13.26 -1.87
CA PHE A 57 -4.61 -13.95 -3.10
C PHE A 57 -3.50 -14.91 -3.53
N GLY A 58 -3.58 -16.17 -3.08
CA GLY A 58 -2.45 -17.09 -3.15
C GLY A 58 -1.23 -16.51 -2.42
N SER A 59 -0.11 -16.36 -3.12
CA SER A 59 1.12 -15.74 -2.61
C SER A 59 1.10 -14.20 -2.59
N THR A 60 0.07 -13.56 -3.13
CA THR A 60 0.01 -12.09 -3.23
C THR A 60 -0.50 -11.47 -1.93
N VAL A 61 0.27 -10.54 -1.36
CA VAL A 61 -0.01 -9.88 -0.07
C VAL A 61 0.57 -8.47 -0.04
N PRO A 62 -0.06 -7.49 0.63
CA PRO A 62 0.55 -6.16 0.80
C PRO A 62 1.81 -6.19 1.67
N ILE A 63 2.82 -5.38 1.33
CA ILE A 63 4.11 -5.38 2.04
C ILE A 63 3.92 -4.93 3.50
N HIS A 64 3.11 -3.89 3.74
CA HIS A 64 2.84 -3.40 5.09
C HIS A 64 2.06 -4.38 5.99
N CYS A 65 1.54 -5.49 5.45
CA CYS A 65 0.91 -6.56 6.23
C CYS A 65 1.92 -7.58 6.77
N CYS A 66 3.14 -7.58 6.26
CA CYS A 66 4.10 -8.65 6.50
C CYS A 66 4.97 -8.40 7.74
N THR A 67 5.33 -9.48 8.44
CA THR A 67 6.38 -9.43 9.46
C THR A 67 7.76 -9.21 8.82
N PRO A 68 8.77 -8.76 9.58
CA PRO A 68 10.13 -8.62 9.06
C PRO A 68 10.69 -9.91 8.42
N GLU A 69 10.37 -11.07 8.98
CA GLU A 69 10.80 -12.37 8.46
C GLU A 69 10.12 -12.71 7.13
N GLN A 70 8.84 -12.35 6.99
CA GLN A 70 8.12 -12.49 5.72
C GLN A 70 8.69 -11.54 4.66
N VAL A 71 9.01 -10.30 5.04
CA VAL A 71 9.64 -9.31 4.14
C VAL A 71 10.99 -9.80 3.63
N ASP A 72 11.88 -10.31 4.50
CA ASP A 72 13.18 -10.87 4.09
C ASP A 72 13.03 -12.07 3.14
N LYS A 73 11.98 -12.87 3.30
CA LYS A 73 11.71 -14.01 2.42
C LYS A 73 11.15 -13.57 1.06
N LEU A 74 10.11 -12.74 1.07
CA LEU A 74 9.31 -12.41 -0.13
C LEU A 74 10.04 -11.42 -1.05
N SER A 75 10.87 -10.52 -0.52
CA SER A 75 11.67 -9.56 -1.30
C SER A 75 12.60 -10.23 -2.32
N LYS A 76 13.00 -11.47 -2.09
CA LYS A 76 13.93 -12.24 -2.94
C LYS A 76 13.30 -12.78 -4.22
N THR A 77 11.97 -12.90 -4.27
CA THR A 77 11.26 -13.57 -5.37
C THR A 77 10.13 -12.75 -5.98
N THR A 78 9.85 -11.57 -5.43
CA THR A 78 8.70 -10.75 -5.83
C THR A 78 8.92 -10.03 -7.16
N HIS A 79 7.84 -9.81 -7.90
CA HIS A 79 7.77 -8.69 -8.84
C HIS A 79 7.55 -7.38 -8.07
N TYR A 80 8.10 -6.28 -8.59
CA TYR A 80 8.12 -5.00 -7.88
C TYR A 80 6.88 -4.15 -8.20
N TYR A 81 5.88 -4.30 -7.33
CA TYR A 81 4.73 -3.40 -7.24
C TYR A 81 4.78 -2.67 -5.90
N CYS A 82 4.44 -1.38 -5.92
CA CYS A 82 4.50 -0.58 -4.71
C CYS A 82 3.51 -1.13 -3.68
N ASP A 83 4.03 -1.49 -2.51
CA ASP A 83 3.29 -2.09 -1.40
C ASP A 83 2.63 -3.46 -1.69
N ILE A 84 3.08 -4.21 -2.71
CA ILE A 84 2.53 -5.56 -3.01
C ILE A 84 3.68 -6.54 -3.24
N PHE A 85 3.70 -7.63 -2.47
CA PHE A 85 4.46 -8.84 -2.80
C PHE A 85 3.62 -9.74 -3.69
N THR A 86 4.21 -10.25 -4.78
CA THR A 86 3.59 -11.23 -5.67
C THR A 86 4.64 -11.98 -6.50
N ASP A 87 4.42 -13.26 -6.76
CA ASP A 87 5.29 -14.12 -7.59
C ASP A 87 4.95 -14.09 -9.09
N LYS A 88 3.86 -13.40 -9.45
CA LYS A 88 3.36 -13.31 -10.83
C LYS A 88 3.16 -11.86 -11.25
N LEU A 89 3.27 -11.61 -12.55
CA LEU A 89 2.81 -10.34 -13.11
C LEU A 89 1.29 -10.28 -13.01
N MET A 90 0.76 -9.17 -12.50
CA MET A 90 -0.66 -8.89 -12.43
C MET A 90 -1.17 -8.49 -13.81
N ALA A 91 -2.46 -8.75 -14.06
CA ALA A 91 -3.11 -8.39 -15.31
C ALA A 91 -3.16 -6.86 -15.50
N PRO A 92 -3.18 -6.36 -16.75
CA PRO A 92 -3.27 -4.94 -17.05
C PRO A 92 -4.52 -4.28 -16.42
N LEU A 93 -4.40 -3.00 -16.07
CA LEU A 93 -5.49 -2.24 -15.48
C LEU A 93 -6.47 -1.73 -16.56
N GLY A 94 -7.71 -2.23 -16.54
CA GLY A 94 -8.77 -1.77 -17.44
C GLY A 94 -9.40 -0.42 -17.04
N GLU A 95 -10.59 -0.15 -17.57
CA GLU A 95 -11.41 1.01 -17.17
C GLU A 95 -12.21 0.77 -15.89
N LEU A 96 -12.56 -0.49 -15.62
CA LEU A 96 -13.30 -0.94 -14.44
C LEU A 96 -12.69 -2.22 -13.89
N VAL A 97 -12.95 -2.47 -12.61
CA VAL A 97 -12.50 -3.65 -11.88
C VAL A 97 -13.60 -4.16 -10.94
N TYR A 98 -13.40 -5.37 -10.44
CA TYR A 98 -14.23 -6.01 -9.45
C TYR A 98 -13.44 -6.18 -8.16
N VAL A 99 -13.96 -5.63 -7.06
CA VAL A 99 -13.33 -5.69 -5.73
C VAL A 99 -14.10 -6.67 -4.88
N ARG A 100 -13.42 -7.70 -4.37
CA ARG A 100 -14.07 -8.78 -3.62
C ARG A 100 -14.76 -8.25 -2.36
N ILE A 101 -16.04 -8.58 -2.18
CA ILE A 101 -16.78 -8.32 -0.94
C ILE A 101 -16.81 -9.59 -0.09
N ASP A 102 -17.28 -10.70 -0.66
CA ASP A 102 -17.38 -12.01 -0.01
C ASP A 102 -17.07 -13.15 -1.00
N GLU A 103 -17.39 -14.39 -0.65
CA GLU A 103 -17.12 -15.57 -1.49
C GLU A 103 -17.86 -15.59 -2.84
N ASN A 104 -18.98 -14.87 -2.97
CA ASN A 104 -19.87 -14.96 -4.13
C ASN A 104 -20.12 -13.62 -4.81
N THR A 105 -19.72 -12.51 -4.18
CA THR A 105 -20.03 -11.17 -4.64
C THR A 105 -18.81 -10.25 -4.67
N ALA A 106 -18.83 -9.33 -5.64
CA ALA A 106 -17.83 -8.30 -5.80
C ALA A 106 -18.49 -6.96 -6.15
N GLU A 107 -17.90 -5.86 -5.71
CA GLU A 107 -18.29 -4.52 -6.13
C GLU A 107 -17.63 -4.20 -7.47
N LYS A 108 -18.43 -3.77 -8.44
CA LYS A 108 -17.94 -3.24 -9.72
C LYS A 108 -17.71 -1.74 -9.59
N VAL A 109 -16.48 -1.32 -9.84
CA VAL A 109 -16.05 0.08 -9.68
C VAL A 109 -15.26 0.55 -10.89
N PHE A 110 -15.37 1.84 -11.20
CA PHE A 110 -14.54 2.48 -12.23
C PHE A 110 -13.20 2.93 -11.66
N ILE A 111 -12.16 2.83 -12.50
CA ILE A 111 -10.83 3.33 -12.20
C ILE A 111 -10.74 4.82 -12.54
N ASN A 112 -10.44 5.62 -11.53
CA ASN A 112 -10.15 7.04 -11.66
C ASN A 112 -8.63 7.27 -11.76
N ARG A 113 -8.15 7.56 -12.97
CA ARG A 113 -6.75 7.88 -13.25
C ARG A 113 -6.38 9.35 -12.98
N ALA A 114 -7.38 10.21 -12.77
CA ALA A 114 -7.19 11.63 -12.46
C ALA A 114 -6.97 11.87 -10.96
N LYS A 115 -7.64 11.11 -10.10
CA LYS A 115 -7.43 11.15 -8.65
C LYS A 115 -6.43 10.07 -8.24
N ARG A 116 -5.22 10.49 -7.89
CA ARG A 116 -4.10 9.59 -7.57
C ARG A 116 -3.67 9.71 -6.11
N ILE A 117 -3.25 8.59 -5.52
CA ILE A 117 -2.70 8.51 -4.17
C ILE A 117 -1.23 8.11 -4.25
N LEU A 118 -0.37 8.78 -3.47
CA LEU A 118 1.03 8.39 -3.32
C LEU A 118 1.12 7.17 -2.41
N VAL A 119 1.36 6.01 -2.98
CA VAL A 119 1.71 4.81 -2.23
C VAL A 119 3.24 4.73 -2.14
N HIS A 120 3.75 4.32 -0.99
CA HIS A 120 5.17 4.06 -0.78
C HIS A 120 5.37 2.78 0.05
N SER A 121 6.45 2.06 -0.20
CA SER A 121 6.77 0.84 0.56
C SER A 121 8.27 0.62 0.60
N SER A 122 8.74 -0.17 1.57
CA SER A 122 10.11 -0.70 1.59
C SER A 122 10.06 -2.19 1.90
N ASP A 123 10.77 -2.98 1.11
CA ASP A 123 10.92 -4.43 1.31
C ASP A 123 12.32 -4.82 1.83
N GLY A 124 13.10 -3.82 2.27
CA GLY A 124 14.48 -4.01 2.70
C GLY A 124 15.49 -4.12 1.55
N THR A 125 15.05 -4.11 0.29
CA THR A 125 15.90 -4.06 -0.91
C THR A 125 15.63 -2.79 -1.73
N LEU A 126 14.35 -2.47 -1.91
CA LEU A 126 13.86 -1.33 -2.67
C LEU A 126 12.89 -0.50 -1.82
N ALA A 127 13.11 0.81 -1.81
CA ALA A 127 12.14 1.79 -1.35
C ALA A 127 11.31 2.28 -2.56
N GLN A 128 10.13 1.71 -2.74
CA GLN A 128 9.24 1.92 -3.88
C GLN A 128 8.25 3.07 -3.61
N TRP A 129 7.84 3.76 -4.67
CA TRP A 129 6.78 4.77 -4.65
C TRP A 129 5.96 4.75 -5.95
N ARG A 130 4.67 5.06 -5.86
CA ARG A 130 3.74 5.04 -6.99
C ARG A 130 2.64 6.08 -6.84
N PHE A 131 2.32 6.79 -7.92
CA PHE A 131 1.10 7.58 -8.03
C PHE A 131 -0.02 6.66 -8.50
N ALA A 132 -0.59 5.91 -7.56
CA ALA A 132 -1.59 4.90 -7.84
C ALA A 132 -2.91 5.58 -8.28
N PRO A 133 -3.53 5.15 -9.39
CA PRO A 133 -4.93 5.51 -9.66
C PRO A 133 -5.83 4.99 -8.54
N THR A 134 -7.06 5.48 -8.50
CA THR A 134 -8.00 5.13 -7.42
C THR A 134 -9.29 4.51 -7.94
N PHE A 135 -9.99 3.79 -7.08
CA PHE A 135 -11.45 3.65 -7.19
C PHE A 135 -12.10 4.26 -5.96
N GLU A 136 -13.37 4.65 -6.07
CA GLU A 136 -14.14 5.16 -4.95
C GLU A 136 -15.15 4.10 -4.49
N SER A 137 -15.21 3.84 -3.19
CA SER A 137 -16.21 2.94 -2.62
C SER A 137 -16.64 3.40 -1.22
N ALA A 138 -17.92 3.21 -0.92
CA ALA A 138 -18.49 3.40 0.42
C ALA A 138 -18.39 2.13 1.27
N ASN A 139 -17.92 1.00 0.71
CA ASN A 139 -17.56 -0.17 1.48
C ASN A 139 -16.17 0.03 2.11
N VAL A 140 -15.97 -0.59 3.27
CA VAL A 140 -14.69 -0.66 3.96
C VAL A 140 -14.02 -1.97 3.61
N TYR A 141 -12.95 -1.91 2.83
CA TYR A 141 -12.15 -3.08 2.47
C TYR A 141 -10.97 -3.29 3.41
N VAL A 142 -10.66 -4.55 3.74
CA VAL A 142 -9.41 -4.92 4.43
C VAL A 142 -8.23 -4.85 3.46
N ALA A 143 -7.02 -4.62 3.97
CA ALA A 143 -5.82 -4.70 3.16
C ALA A 143 -5.69 -6.09 2.51
N GLY A 144 -5.16 -6.13 1.30
CA GLY A 144 -4.98 -7.35 0.52
C GLY A 144 -6.25 -7.87 -0.16
N THR A 145 -7.39 -7.17 -0.02
CA THR A 145 -8.62 -7.52 -0.74
C THR A 145 -8.34 -7.59 -2.25
N PRO A 146 -8.66 -8.71 -2.92
CA PRO A 146 -8.38 -8.86 -4.35
C PRO A 146 -9.15 -7.88 -5.22
N ILE A 147 -8.46 -7.32 -6.22
CA ILE A 147 -9.01 -6.48 -7.28
C ILE A 147 -8.75 -7.19 -8.61
N VAL A 148 -9.82 -7.60 -9.29
CA VAL A 148 -9.74 -8.40 -10.52
C VAL A 148 -10.37 -7.69 -11.72
N ASN A 149 -9.96 -8.06 -12.92
CA ASN A 149 -10.63 -7.61 -14.15
C ASN A 149 -11.90 -8.44 -14.43
N GLN A 150 -12.60 -8.17 -15.53
CA GLN A 150 -13.81 -8.89 -15.93
C GLN A 150 -13.58 -10.40 -16.20
N ALA A 151 -12.35 -10.79 -16.55
CA ALA A 151 -11.98 -12.18 -16.74
C ALA A 151 -11.65 -12.91 -15.41
N GLY A 152 -11.68 -12.21 -14.27
CA GLY A 152 -11.32 -12.73 -12.96
C GLY A 152 -9.81 -12.81 -12.72
N GLU A 153 -8.99 -12.20 -13.57
CA GLU A 153 -7.54 -12.14 -13.40
C GLU A 153 -7.17 -11.05 -12.41
N LEU A 154 -6.21 -11.33 -11.52
CA LEU A 154 -5.76 -10.38 -10.50
C LEU A 154 -5.06 -9.18 -11.16
N VAL A 155 -5.57 -7.99 -10.92
CA VAL A 155 -5.02 -6.71 -11.41
C VAL A 155 -4.25 -5.99 -10.31
N SER A 156 -4.73 -6.07 -9.07
CA SER A 156 -4.12 -5.46 -7.89
C SER A 156 -4.71 -6.05 -6.61
N VAL A 157 -4.27 -5.55 -5.46
CA VAL A 157 -4.92 -5.76 -4.17
C VAL A 157 -5.08 -4.41 -3.45
N VAL A 158 -6.05 -4.33 -2.53
CA VAL A 158 -6.24 -3.13 -1.71
C VAL A 158 -5.02 -2.90 -0.81
N THR A 159 -4.40 -1.72 -0.89
CA THR A 159 -3.20 -1.37 -0.11
C THR A 159 -3.45 -0.21 0.85
N ALA A 160 -3.78 0.96 0.31
CA ALA A 160 -3.99 2.19 1.05
C ALA A 160 -5.20 2.96 0.53
N LYS A 161 -5.71 3.91 1.32
CA LYS A 161 -6.83 4.77 0.94
C LYS A 161 -6.71 6.19 1.49
N LYS A 162 -7.47 7.11 0.91
CA LYS A 162 -7.81 8.42 1.49
C LYS A 162 -9.31 8.62 1.46
N GLY A 163 -9.94 8.66 2.63
CA GLY A 163 -11.40 8.65 2.73
C GLY A 163 -11.96 7.41 2.03
N ASN A 164 -12.83 7.61 1.04
CA ASN A 164 -13.45 6.55 0.25
C ASN A 164 -12.64 6.16 -1.01
N HIS A 165 -11.48 6.78 -1.24
CA HIS A 165 -10.66 6.49 -2.42
C HIS A 165 -9.56 5.50 -2.09
N TYR A 166 -9.64 4.32 -2.70
CA TYR A 166 -8.68 3.24 -2.54
C TYR A 166 -7.65 3.27 -3.65
N ALA A 167 -6.37 3.16 -3.30
CA ALA A 167 -5.27 3.09 -4.25
C ALA A 167 -5.24 1.73 -4.96
N VAL A 168 -5.01 1.75 -6.27
CA VAL A 168 -4.81 0.57 -7.10
C VAL A 168 -3.36 0.54 -7.56
N SER A 169 -2.50 -0.13 -6.80
CA SER A 169 -1.08 -0.22 -7.12
C SER A 169 -0.86 -1.15 -8.31
N THR A 170 -0.28 -0.62 -9.38
CA THR A 170 -0.05 -1.29 -10.66
C THR A 170 1.23 -0.74 -11.33
N PHE A 171 1.57 -1.22 -12.52
CA PHE A 171 2.67 -0.68 -13.32
C PHE A 171 2.34 0.64 -14.02
N GLU A 172 1.05 0.91 -14.29
CA GLU A 172 0.63 2.16 -14.93
C GLU A 172 0.87 3.38 -14.02
N GLY A 173 1.17 4.51 -14.65
CA GLY A 173 1.34 5.81 -13.98
C GLY A 173 2.76 6.09 -13.49
N GLU A 174 2.96 7.30 -12.97
CA GLU A 174 4.25 7.74 -12.44
C GLU A 174 4.62 6.95 -11.18
N GLY A 175 5.87 6.52 -11.11
CA GLY A 175 6.39 5.75 -9.99
C GLY A 175 7.83 5.36 -10.22
N GLY A 176 8.46 4.84 -9.18
CA GLY A 176 9.85 4.42 -9.21
C GLY A 176 10.24 3.75 -7.90
N TYR A 177 11.54 3.53 -7.77
CA TYR A 177 12.12 2.97 -6.55
C TYR A 177 13.54 3.45 -6.36
N PHE A 178 14.01 3.39 -5.12
CA PHE A 178 15.42 3.55 -4.78
C PHE A 178 15.98 2.23 -4.26
N THR A 179 17.16 1.83 -4.73
CA THR A 179 17.88 0.68 -4.18
C THR A 179 18.48 1.09 -2.83
N THR A 180 17.85 0.64 -1.75
CA THR A 180 18.27 0.93 -0.38
C THR A 180 17.60 -0.04 0.61
N THR A 181 18.30 -0.33 1.70
CA THR A 181 17.77 -1.10 2.82
C THR A 181 17.05 -0.23 3.85
N GLU A 182 17.14 1.10 3.73
CA GLU A 182 16.52 2.05 4.65
C GLU A 182 15.00 2.17 4.36
N SER A 183 14.21 2.34 5.42
CA SER A 183 12.77 2.62 5.30
C SER A 183 12.53 4.07 4.87
N TRP A 184 11.33 4.34 4.36
CA TRP A 184 10.88 5.71 4.06
C TRP A 184 10.78 6.55 5.33
N GLU A 185 11.35 7.75 5.29
CA GLU A 185 11.06 8.78 6.28
C GLU A 185 9.98 9.74 5.76
N LEU A 186 8.96 9.97 6.58
CA LEU A 186 7.93 10.97 6.30
C LEU A 186 8.21 12.23 7.09
N ARG A 187 8.29 13.37 6.42
CA ARG A 187 8.58 14.68 7.04
C ARG A 187 7.61 15.72 6.54
N THR A 188 7.36 16.76 7.33
CA THR A 188 6.50 17.88 6.92
C THR A 188 7.35 19.09 6.57
N ILE A 189 6.97 19.81 5.51
CA ILE A 189 7.59 21.07 5.11
C ILE A 189 6.91 22.21 5.89
N PRO A 190 7.64 22.95 6.74
CA PRO A 190 7.10 24.17 7.34
C PRO A 190 6.70 25.19 6.27
N GLU A 191 5.69 26.01 6.55
CA GLU A 191 5.24 27.03 5.60
C GLU A 191 6.39 27.97 5.19
N GLY A 192 6.53 28.20 3.87
CA GLY A 192 7.58 29.05 3.31
C GLY A 192 8.99 28.44 3.29
N ALA A 193 9.21 27.25 3.85
CA ALA A 193 10.53 26.66 3.96
C ALA A 193 11.05 26.09 2.63
N SER A 194 12.37 26.18 2.45
CA SER A 194 13.11 25.44 1.43
C SER A 194 13.52 24.05 1.94
N VAL A 195 13.62 23.06 1.05
CA VAL A 195 14.01 21.68 1.39
C VAL A 195 15.28 21.32 0.64
N TYR A 196 16.23 20.67 1.32
CA TYR A 196 17.39 20.04 0.70
C TYR A 196 17.81 18.81 1.52
N GLY A 197 17.94 17.66 0.85
CA GLY A 197 18.29 16.41 1.51
C GLY A 197 17.31 16.09 2.65
N ASP A 198 17.85 15.83 3.83
CA ASP A 198 17.12 15.56 5.06
C ASP A 198 16.86 16.83 5.90
N LYS A 199 16.92 18.04 5.33
CA LYS A 199 16.71 19.28 6.07
C LYS A 199 15.74 20.25 5.40
N THR A 200 15.17 21.10 6.25
CA THR A 200 14.39 22.26 5.84
C THR A 200 15.08 23.54 6.32
N PHE A 201 14.90 24.63 5.57
CA PHE A 201 15.57 25.91 5.79
C PHE A 201 14.55 27.06 5.68
N PRO A 202 14.52 28.02 6.61
CA PRO A 202 13.67 29.20 6.53
C PRO A 202 13.94 30.04 5.28
N THR A 203 15.20 30.14 4.85
CA THR A 203 15.61 30.96 3.72
C THR A 203 16.47 30.18 2.71
N ARG A 204 16.48 30.65 1.46
CA ARG A 204 17.31 30.08 0.39
C ARG A 204 18.80 30.29 0.66
N ASP A 205 19.19 31.39 1.32
CA ASP A 205 20.59 31.69 1.60
C ASP A 205 21.16 30.77 2.68
N GLU A 206 20.38 30.45 3.73
CA GLU A 206 20.76 29.44 4.72
C GLU A 206 20.95 28.05 4.10
N LEU A 207 20.06 27.67 3.18
CA LEU A 207 20.21 26.43 2.42
C LEU A 207 21.53 26.43 1.64
N ARG A 208 21.84 27.52 0.91
CA ARG A 208 23.09 27.62 0.14
C ARG A 208 24.33 27.56 1.04
N ALA A 209 24.28 28.22 2.18
CA ALA A 209 25.35 28.18 3.18
C ALA A 209 25.56 26.74 3.69
N TYR A 210 24.48 26.04 4.04
CA TYR A 210 24.56 24.64 4.46
C TYR A 210 25.18 23.75 3.36
N VAL A 211 24.70 23.84 2.13
CA VAL A 211 25.21 23.06 0.99
C VAL A 211 26.71 23.30 0.73
N ALA A 212 27.20 24.50 1.00
CA ALA A 212 28.62 24.84 0.87
C ALA A 212 29.50 24.20 1.96
N THR A 213 28.93 23.88 3.14
CA THR A 213 29.65 23.17 4.22
C THR A 213 29.76 21.66 4.00
N LEU A 214 28.94 21.11 3.10
CA LEU A 214 28.90 19.67 2.87
C LEU A 214 30.08 19.20 2.02
N PRO A 215 30.64 18.01 2.29
CA PRO A 215 31.68 17.42 1.44
C PRO A 215 31.18 17.19 0.01
N PRO A 216 32.04 17.21 -1.02
CA PRO A 216 31.65 16.88 -2.38
C PRO A 216 30.98 15.50 -2.51
N ILE A 217 30.13 15.32 -3.52
CA ILE A 217 29.60 13.99 -3.84
C ILE A 217 30.78 13.11 -4.26
N GLY A 218 30.96 11.97 -3.60
CA GLY A 218 32.02 10.99 -3.88
C GLY A 218 33.29 11.12 -3.04
N SER A 219 33.40 12.11 -2.15
CA SER A 219 34.51 12.16 -1.18
C SER A 219 34.21 11.25 0.02
N GLY A 220 34.58 9.98 -0.11
CA GLY A 220 34.37 8.93 0.90
C GLY A 220 33.13 8.07 0.65
N PRO A 221 32.90 7.03 1.47
CA PRO A 221 31.70 6.21 1.36
C PRO A 221 30.47 7.10 1.60
N LEU A 222 29.58 7.15 0.61
CA LEU A 222 28.33 7.94 0.67
C LEU A 222 27.42 7.50 1.83
N GLY A 223 27.60 6.29 2.36
CA GLY A 223 26.66 5.67 3.29
C GLY A 223 25.39 5.22 2.57
N THR A 224 24.53 4.52 3.30
CA THR A 224 23.27 4.02 2.75
C THR A 224 22.33 5.19 2.42
N PRO A 225 21.77 5.27 1.19
CA PRO A 225 20.81 6.31 0.84
C PRO A 225 19.52 6.21 1.66
N ILE A 226 19.01 7.34 2.12
CA ILE A 226 17.78 7.46 2.91
C ILE A 226 16.69 8.05 2.02
N PRO A 227 15.59 7.33 1.77
CA PRO A 227 14.47 7.80 0.99
C PRO A 227 13.51 8.61 1.89
N ILE A 228 13.17 9.83 1.47
CA ILE A 228 12.37 10.77 2.26
C ILE A 228 11.21 11.28 1.42
N ILE A 229 10.00 11.25 1.99
CA ILE A 229 8.83 11.94 1.45
C ILE A 229 8.57 13.17 2.32
N TYR A 230 8.64 14.34 1.70
CA TYR A 230 8.21 15.59 2.30
C TYR A 230 6.75 15.88 1.96
N LEU A 231 5.94 16.08 2.99
CA LEU A 231 4.53 16.42 2.96
C LEU A 231 4.33 17.93 3.11
N GLY A 232 3.27 18.48 2.53
CA GLY A 232 2.92 19.90 2.63
C GLY A 232 2.33 20.42 1.31
N GLN A 233 2.34 21.74 1.13
CA GLN A 233 1.81 22.39 -0.09
C GLN A 233 2.60 22.04 -1.35
N THR A 234 3.91 21.82 -1.22
CA THR A 234 4.80 21.42 -2.31
C THR A 234 5.47 20.09 -1.97
N PRO A 235 4.76 18.96 -2.03
CA PRO A 235 5.29 17.68 -1.58
C PRO A 235 6.42 17.20 -2.49
N ARG A 236 7.36 16.41 -1.93
CA ARG A 236 8.62 16.05 -2.60
C ARG A 236 9.05 14.64 -2.26
N ILE A 237 9.70 13.97 -3.20
CA ILE A 237 10.51 12.78 -2.95
C ILE A 237 11.98 13.18 -3.02
N VAL A 238 12.73 12.84 -1.98
CA VAL A 238 14.15 13.14 -1.85
C VAL A 238 14.90 11.85 -1.55
N LEU A 239 16.03 11.63 -2.22
CA LEU A 239 17.01 10.64 -1.81
C LEU A 239 18.22 11.38 -1.25
N ALA A 240 18.52 11.16 0.02
CA ALA A 240 19.66 11.79 0.70
C ALA A 240 20.65 10.73 1.17
N VAL A 241 21.85 11.14 1.56
CA VAL A 241 22.84 10.29 2.22
C VAL A 241 23.09 10.78 3.64
N LYS A 242 23.64 9.91 4.51
CA LYS A 242 23.85 10.21 5.94
C LYS A 242 24.68 11.46 6.23
N ASN A 243 25.53 11.89 5.29
CA ASN A 243 26.28 13.13 5.42
C ASN A 243 25.46 14.40 5.06
N GLY A 244 24.17 14.26 4.75
CA GLY A 244 23.25 15.35 4.39
C GLY A 244 23.26 15.75 2.91
N ARG A 245 24.11 15.16 2.07
CA ARG A 245 24.07 15.42 0.62
C ARG A 245 22.82 14.82 0.00
N GLN A 246 22.23 15.57 -0.93
CA GLN A 246 21.10 15.14 -1.72
C GLN A 246 21.58 14.44 -3.00
N ILE A 247 21.02 13.26 -3.29
CA ILE A 247 21.23 12.52 -4.54
C ILE A 247 20.14 12.90 -5.54
N SER A 248 18.87 12.89 -5.12
CA SER A 248 17.73 13.20 -5.99
C SER A 248 16.70 14.06 -5.25
N HIS A 249 15.94 14.85 -6.00
CA HIS A 249 14.89 15.72 -5.50
C HIS A 249 13.82 15.90 -6.57
N GLN A 250 12.61 15.47 -6.25
CA GLN A 250 11.50 15.43 -7.20
C GLN A 250 10.32 16.16 -6.58
N TYR A 251 9.79 17.15 -7.29
CA TYR A 251 8.55 17.81 -6.90
C TYR A 251 7.38 16.93 -7.34
N LEU A 252 6.44 16.69 -6.43
CA LEU A 252 5.25 15.90 -6.73
C LEU A 252 4.10 16.83 -7.08
N HIS A 253 3.41 16.51 -8.17
CA HIS A 253 2.25 17.25 -8.66
C HIS A 253 1.12 16.28 -9.02
N GLY A 254 -0.13 16.71 -8.87
CA GLY A 254 -1.29 15.91 -9.29
C GLY A 254 -1.51 14.61 -8.49
N VAL A 255 -0.95 14.51 -7.28
CA VAL A 255 -1.07 13.33 -6.42
C VAL A 255 -1.41 13.74 -5.00
N ILE A 256 -2.24 12.94 -4.34
CA ILE A 256 -2.57 13.06 -2.93
C ILE A 256 -1.43 12.48 -2.11
N THR A 257 -0.92 13.24 -1.14
CA THR A 257 0.19 12.81 -0.27
C THR A 257 -0.14 12.85 1.23
N SER A 258 -1.24 13.50 1.64
CA SER A 258 -1.64 13.61 3.06
C SER A 258 -2.80 12.67 3.39
N ASP A 259 -2.92 12.30 4.67
CA ASP A 259 -4.05 11.55 5.24
C ASP A 259 -4.30 10.22 4.52
N ILE A 260 -3.20 9.54 4.17
CA ILE A 260 -3.22 8.23 3.53
C ILE A 260 -3.18 7.18 4.63
N GLU A 261 -4.16 6.29 4.63
CA GLU A 261 -4.31 5.18 5.55
C GLU A 261 -3.90 3.89 4.83
N TYR A 262 -2.83 3.24 5.30
CA TYR A 262 -2.53 1.85 4.94
C TYR A 262 -3.47 0.96 5.77
N VAL A 263 -4.38 0.27 5.07
CA VAL A 263 -5.56 -0.38 5.68
C VAL A 263 -5.19 -1.58 6.55
#